data_AF-A0A525DDF0-F1
#
_entry.id   AF-A0A525DDF0-F1
#
_cell.length_a   1.000
_cell.length_b   1.000
_cell.length_c   1.000
_cell.angle_alpha   90.00
_cell.angle_beta   90.00
_cell.angle_gamma   90.00
#
_symmetry.space_group_name_H-M   'P 1'
#
loop_
_entity.id
_entity.type
_entity.pdbx_description
1 polymer ?
#
loop_
_entity_poly.entity_id
_entity_poly.type
_entity_poly.pdbx_seq_one_letter_code
_entity_poly.pdbx_strand_id
1 'polypeptide(L)'
;MMEKDKLRKADIFSGGLILLVGLFIVSQALQMPMKDSWGGVQNVWYVSPAIFPLFVGGMITLLGALLVRTALKEVGFKAMGDVLGFMVSSELARFLKLEANIRFYAIIVCLLSFVYLYIPRVDFFLTAILFLMVFIMMFHLNDTAVLKKLLWFFLGQAGLMILLLITGIMTSLSSFAPYPGDVLTLIYIISLIGFAFFVCKGNQEHRRKLKTILAVAILSPIIIGVIFKYLLLVPMPFEGMVVELLDLIWYG
;
A
#
# COMPACT_ATOMS: atom_id res chain seq x y z
N MET A 1 -7.33 -19.43 -21.10
CA MET A 1 -6.50 -19.96 -20.00
C MET A 1 -5.10 -20.19 -20.52
N MET A 2 -4.05 -19.79 -19.80
CA MET A 2 -2.68 -20.16 -20.17
C MET A 2 -2.49 -21.68 -20.00
N GLU A 3 -1.68 -22.28 -20.86
CA GLU A 3 -1.30 -23.69 -20.74
C GLU A 3 -0.57 -23.94 -19.40
N LYS A 4 -0.85 -25.09 -18.78
CA LYS A 4 -0.30 -25.47 -17.47
C LYS A 4 1.23 -25.33 -17.41
N ASP A 5 1.93 -25.73 -18.47
CA ASP A 5 3.39 -25.61 -18.55
C ASP A 5 3.88 -24.16 -18.45
N LYS A 6 3.16 -23.22 -19.07
CA LYS A 6 3.52 -21.79 -19.00
C LYS A 6 3.29 -21.23 -17.60
N LEU A 7 2.25 -21.68 -16.91
CA LEU A 7 2.00 -21.31 -15.50
C LEU A 7 3.11 -21.85 -14.59
N ARG A 8 3.55 -23.10 -14.79
CA ARG A 8 4.64 -23.69 -14.01
C ARG A 8 5.99 -23.02 -14.24
N LYS A 9 6.28 -22.59 -15.47
CA LYS A 9 7.46 -21.75 -15.76
C LYS A 9 7.43 -20.44 -14.98
N ALA A 10 6.26 -19.79 -14.89
CA ALA A 10 6.08 -18.58 -14.09
C ALA A 10 6.22 -18.85 -12.58
N ASP A 11 5.80 -20.02 -12.09
CA ASP A 11 5.93 -20.45 -10.69
C ASP A 11 7.41 -20.61 -10.25
N ILE A 12 8.31 -21.04 -11.13
CA ILE A 12 9.76 -21.09 -10.83
C ILE A 12 10.28 -19.69 -10.53
N PHE A 13 9.92 -18.72 -11.37
CA PHE A 13 10.38 -17.35 -11.22
C PHE A 13 9.73 -16.64 -10.02
N SER A 14 8.40 -16.71 -9.92
CA SER A 14 7.67 -16.09 -8.81
C SER A 14 8.05 -16.71 -7.48
N GLY A 15 8.16 -18.04 -7.41
CA GLY A 15 8.63 -18.77 -6.23
C GLY A 15 10.07 -18.41 -5.85
N GLY A 16 10.97 -18.25 -6.84
CA GLY A 16 12.34 -17.83 -6.61
C GLY A 16 12.44 -16.40 -6.06
N LEU A 17 11.67 -15.48 -6.64
CA LEU A 17 11.59 -14.10 -6.14
C LEU A 17 11.01 -14.05 -4.72
N ILE A 18 9.92 -14.78 -4.47
CA ILE A 18 9.30 -14.91 -3.14
C ILE A 18 10.31 -15.47 -2.13
N LEU A 19 11.07 -16.50 -2.49
CA LEU A 19 12.12 -17.08 -1.65
C LEU A 19 13.19 -16.04 -1.31
N LEU A 20 13.70 -15.30 -2.30
CA LEU A 20 14.72 -14.27 -2.09
C LEU A 20 14.20 -13.13 -1.20
N VAL A 21 12.97 -12.68 -1.42
CA VAL A 21 12.32 -11.67 -0.58
C VAL A 21 12.13 -12.17 0.86
N GLY A 22 11.69 -13.42 1.04
CA GLY A 22 11.57 -14.05 2.35
C GLY A 22 12.90 -14.11 3.08
N LEU A 23 13.97 -14.55 2.41
CA LEU A 23 15.33 -14.59 2.95
C LEU A 23 15.84 -13.20 3.31
N PHE A 24 15.54 -12.19 2.49
CA PHE A 24 15.88 -10.80 2.79
C PHE A 24 15.17 -10.30 4.06
N ILE A 25 13.86 -10.57 4.21
CA ILE A 25 13.10 -10.20 5.42
C ILE A 25 13.70 -10.87 6.65
N VAL A 26 14.00 -12.17 6.58
CA VAL A 26 14.63 -12.92 7.68
C VAL A 26 16.00 -12.29 8.02
N SER A 27 16.80 -11.96 7.02
CA SER A 27 18.10 -11.31 7.22
C SER A 27 17.98 -9.97 7.95
N GLN A 28 17.00 -9.14 7.59
CA GLN A 28 16.72 -7.87 8.28
C GLN A 28 16.20 -8.11 9.70
N ALA A 29 15.32 -9.10 9.89
CA ALA A 29 14.75 -9.41 11.18
C ALA A 29 15.78 -9.94 12.19
N LEU A 30 16.79 -10.67 11.73
CA LEU A 30 17.91 -11.13 12.56
C LEU A 30 18.78 -9.98 13.11
N GLN A 31 18.71 -8.80 12.50
CA GLN A 31 19.43 -7.60 12.95
C GLN A 31 18.62 -6.79 13.99
N MET A 32 17.35 -7.14 14.22
CA MET A 32 16.48 -6.48 15.19
C MET A 32 16.68 -7.05 16.61
N PRO A 33 16.50 -6.23 17.66
CA PRO A 33 16.62 -6.72 19.02
C PRO A 33 15.55 -7.78 19.32
N MET A 34 16.00 -8.93 19.80
CA MET A 34 15.11 -10.06 20.14
C MET A 34 14.40 -9.87 21.49
N LYS A 35 14.83 -8.89 22.30
CA LYS A 35 14.30 -8.59 23.63
C LYS A 35 14.19 -7.07 23.77
N ASP A 36 13.05 -6.60 24.26
CA ASP A 36 12.85 -5.22 24.67
C ASP A 36 12.02 -5.18 25.97
N SER A 37 12.12 -4.10 26.73
CA SER A 37 11.39 -3.92 27.99
C SER A 37 10.35 -2.82 27.85
N TRP A 38 9.10 -3.12 28.20
CA TRP A 38 8.02 -2.14 28.24
C TRP A 38 7.42 -2.12 29.65
N GLY A 39 7.41 -0.96 30.30
CA GLY A 39 6.90 -0.82 31.68
C GLY A 39 7.74 -1.52 32.76
N GLY A 40 9.04 -1.72 32.54
CA GLY A 40 9.94 -2.36 33.52
C GLY A 40 9.87 -3.90 33.59
N VAL A 41 9.03 -4.52 32.77
CA VAL A 41 8.94 -5.99 32.65
C VAL A 41 9.62 -6.43 31.35
N GLN A 42 10.61 -7.33 31.48
CA GLN A 42 11.25 -7.98 30.33
C GLN A 42 10.26 -8.97 29.71
N ASN A 43 9.64 -8.61 28.58
CA ASN A 43 8.75 -9.52 27.85
C ASN A 43 9.42 -9.94 26.54
N VAL A 44 9.88 -11.19 26.49
CA VAL A 44 10.70 -11.70 25.37
C VAL A 44 9.90 -11.86 24.07
N TRP A 45 8.57 -11.98 24.16
CA TRP A 45 7.73 -12.32 23.01
C TRP A 45 6.84 -11.17 22.50
N TYR A 46 6.21 -10.43 23.41
CA TYR A 46 5.25 -9.37 23.06
C TYR A 46 5.94 -8.08 22.60
N VAL A 47 7.16 -7.84 23.06
CA VAL A 47 7.93 -6.62 22.77
C VAL A 47 9.07 -6.88 21.78
N SER A 48 9.13 -8.08 21.18
CA SER A 48 10.22 -8.42 20.27
C SER A 48 9.88 -7.99 18.85
N PRO A 49 10.45 -6.87 18.34
CA PRO A 49 10.19 -6.40 16.99
C PRO A 49 10.60 -7.41 15.90
N ALA A 50 11.50 -8.34 16.23
CA ALA A 50 12.03 -9.35 15.31
C ALA A 50 11.09 -10.54 15.05
N ILE A 51 10.25 -10.94 16.02
CA ILE A 51 9.51 -12.21 15.96
C ILE A 51 8.52 -12.24 14.79
N PHE A 52 7.75 -11.18 14.61
CA PHE A 52 6.75 -11.14 13.54
C PHE A 52 7.40 -11.15 12.14
N PRO A 53 8.41 -10.30 11.84
CA PRO A 53 9.18 -10.39 10.61
C PRO A 53 9.85 -11.74 10.38
N LEU A 54 10.41 -12.37 11.43
CA LEU A 54 11.02 -13.71 11.32
C LEU A 54 9.99 -14.77 10.93
N PHE A 55 8.82 -14.77 11.57
CA PHE A 55 7.76 -15.73 11.29
C PHE A 55 7.21 -15.56 9.85
N VAL A 56 6.86 -14.33 9.48
CA VAL A 56 6.34 -14.01 8.14
C VAL A 56 7.40 -14.29 7.07
N GLY A 57 8.63 -13.80 7.26
CA GLY A 57 9.74 -14.03 6.35
C GLY A 57 10.09 -15.51 6.20
N GLY A 58 10.06 -16.27 7.30
CA GLY A 58 10.25 -17.72 7.30
C GLY A 58 9.17 -18.45 6.52
N MET A 59 7.90 -18.07 6.69
CA MET A 59 6.79 -18.67 5.94
C MET A 59 6.85 -18.36 4.46
N ILE A 60 7.15 -17.11 4.09
CA ILE A 60 7.36 -16.68 2.70
C ILE A 60 8.52 -17.49 2.08
N THR A 61 9.63 -17.63 2.79
CA THR A 61 10.78 -18.42 2.33
C THR A 61 10.39 -19.89 2.07
N LEU A 62 9.68 -20.50 3.01
CA LEU A 62 9.24 -21.90 2.88
C LEU A 62 8.27 -22.09 1.71
N LEU A 63 7.28 -21.22 1.56
CA LEU A 63 6.33 -21.29 0.46
C LEU A 63 7.00 -21.05 -0.90
N GLY A 64 7.94 -20.10 -0.98
CA GLY A 64 8.77 -19.87 -2.15
C GLY A 64 9.59 -21.11 -2.52
N ALA A 65 10.24 -21.74 -1.53
CA ALA A 65 10.99 -22.98 -1.73
C ALA A 65 10.11 -24.12 -2.23
N LEU A 66 8.91 -24.29 -1.68
CA LEU A 66 7.95 -25.31 -2.10
C LEU A 66 7.46 -25.08 -3.53
N LEU A 67 7.18 -23.82 -3.90
CA LEU A 67 6.81 -23.45 -5.26
C LEU A 67 7.91 -23.78 -6.26
N VAL A 68 9.14 -23.33 -5.99
CA VAL A 68 10.30 -23.62 -6.85
C VAL A 68 10.53 -25.13 -6.96
N ARG A 69 10.46 -25.86 -5.84
CA ARG A 69 10.63 -27.32 -5.84
C ARG A 69 9.56 -28.02 -6.67
N THR A 70 8.30 -27.61 -6.55
CA THR A 70 7.18 -28.22 -7.29
C THR A 70 7.31 -27.94 -8.77
N ALA A 71 7.60 -26.69 -9.14
CA ALA A 71 7.74 -26.29 -10.52
C ALA A 71 8.99 -26.89 -11.20
N LEU A 72 10.12 -27.01 -10.49
CA LEU A 72 11.31 -27.71 -10.99
C LEU A 72 11.06 -29.22 -11.21
N LYS A 73 10.23 -29.86 -10.36
CA LYS A 73 9.84 -31.26 -10.53
C LYS A 73 8.97 -31.49 -11.77
N GLU A 74 8.08 -30.56 -12.10
CA GLU A 74 7.18 -30.68 -13.26
C GLU A 74 7.83 -30.27 -14.59
N VAL A 75 8.60 -29.18 -14.62
CA VAL A 75 9.13 -28.61 -15.88
C VAL A 75 10.59 -29.02 -16.15
N GLY A 76 11.33 -29.45 -15.12
CA GLY A 76 12.72 -29.88 -15.22
C GLY A 76 13.74 -28.75 -15.46
N PHE A 77 15.03 -29.02 -15.22
CA PHE A 77 16.12 -28.03 -15.35
C PHE A 77 16.33 -27.49 -16.78
N LYS A 78 15.93 -28.24 -17.81
CA LYS A 78 16.00 -27.80 -19.22
C LYS A 78 15.11 -26.59 -19.51
N ALA A 79 14.04 -26.39 -18.73
CA ALA A 79 13.14 -25.25 -18.92
C ALA A 79 13.64 -23.94 -18.29
N MET A 80 14.73 -23.94 -17.51
CA MET A 80 15.30 -22.68 -16.99
C MET A 80 15.75 -21.73 -18.10
N GLY A 81 16.25 -22.27 -19.23
CA GLY A 81 16.61 -21.47 -20.41
C GLY A 81 15.38 -20.82 -21.07
N ASP A 82 14.27 -21.56 -21.16
CA ASP A 82 12.99 -21.03 -21.66
C ASP A 82 12.36 -20.00 -20.73
N VAL A 83 12.59 -20.10 -19.41
CA VAL A 83 12.11 -19.13 -18.41
C VAL A 83 12.78 -17.77 -18.62
N LEU A 84 14.09 -17.72 -18.89
CA LEU A 84 14.78 -16.49 -19.25
C LEU A 84 14.25 -15.89 -20.55
N GLY A 85 13.96 -16.74 -21.56
CA GLY A 85 13.30 -16.32 -22.79
C GLY A 85 11.88 -15.76 -22.55
N PHE A 86 11.12 -16.38 -21.65
CA PHE A 86 9.80 -15.90 -21.24
C PHE A 86 9.87 -14.53 -20.54
N MET A 87 10.91 -14.27 -19.73
CA MET A 87 11.09 -12.98 -19.03
C MET A 87 11.22 -11.78 -19.97
N VAL A 88 11.78 -11.97 -21.16
CA VAL A 88 11.97 -10.91 -22.17
C VAL A 88 10.84 -10.94 -23.22
N SER A 89 9.94 -11.92 -23.15
CA SER A 89 8.90 -12.13 -24.14
C SER A 89 7.70 -11.18 -24.01
N SER A 90 6.98 -10.99 -25.11
CA SER A 90 5.68 -10.30 -25.14
C SER A 90 4.60 -11.03 -24.32
N GLU A 91 4.81 -12.30 -23.97
CA GLU A 91 3.89 -13.07 -23.12
C GLU A 91 3.94 -12.62 -21.66
N LEU A 92 5.10 -12.28 -21.12
CA LEU A 92 5.21 -11.68 -19.78
C LEU A 92 4.47 -10.34 -19.74
N ALA A 93 4.66 -9.49 -20.74
CA ALA A 93 3.94 -8.22 -20.83
C ALA A 93 2.42 -8.41 -20.87
N ARG A 94 1.94 -9.49 -21.51
CA ARG A 94 0.51 -9.86 -21.52
C ARG A 94 0.05 -10.36 -20.15
N PHE A 95 0.87 -11.18 -19.48
CA PHE A 95 0.61 -11.66 -18.13
C PHE A 95 0.52 -10.49 -17.13
N LEU A 96 1.47 -9.56 -17.13
CA LEU A 96 1.46 -8.38 -16.26
C LEU A 96 0.23 -7.47 -16.49
N LYS A 97 -0.36 -7.49 -17.69
CA LYS A 97 -1.55 -6.72 -18.05
C LYS A 97 -2.88 -7.41 -17.73
N LEU A 98 -2.86 -8.63 -17.17
CA LEU A 98 -4.07 -9.32 -16.71
C LEU A 98 -4.78 -8.51 -15.63
N GLU A 99 -6.12 -8.53 -15.63
CA GLU A 99 -6.90 -7.71 -14.70
C GLU A 99 -6.62 -8.03 -13.23
N ALA A 100 -6.44 -9.31 -12.91
CA ALA A 100 -6.08 -9.76 -11.56
C ALA A 100 -4.74 -9.16 -11.10
N ASN A 101 -3.75 -9.09 -12.01
CA ASN A 101 -2.42 -8.55 -11.69
C ASN A 101 -2.48 -7.04 -11.51
N ILE A 102 -3.27 -6.32 -12.31
CA ILE A 102 -3.45 -4.87 -12.15
C ILE A 102 -4.13 -4.55 -10.82
N ARG A 103 -5.14 -5.32 -10.41
CA ARG A 103 -5.75 -5.21 -9.08
C ARG A 103 -4.74 -5.45 -7.97
N PHE A 104 -3.90 -6.48 -8.11
CA PHE A 104 -2.83 -6.76 -7.17
C PHE A 104 -1.82 -5.61 -7.06
N TYR A 105 -1.36 -5.05 -8.19
CA TYR A 105 -0.48 -3.88 -8.19
C TYR A 105 -1.13 -2.65 -7.56
N ALA A 106 -2.43 -2.42 -7.81
CA ALA A 106 -3.16 -1.33 -7.18
C ALA A 106 -3.17 -1.46 -5.65
N ILE A 107 -3.37 -2.67 -5.11
CA ILE A 107 -3.29 -2.93 -3.66
C ILE A 107 -1.89 -2.60 -3.13
N ILE A 108 -0.84 -3.12 -3.78
CA ILE A 108 0.55 -2.87 -3.37
C ILE A 108 0.86 -1.37 -3.39
N VAL A 109 0.54 -0.69 -4.48
CA VAL A 109 0.79 0.75 -4.64
C VAL A 109 0.06 1.53 -3.56
N CYS A 110 -1.22 1.25 -3.30
CA CYS A 110 -1.97 1.92 -2.23
C CYS A 110 -1.34 1.69 -0.86
N LEU A 111 -1.01 0.45 -0.51
CA LEU A 111 -0.41 0.11 0.80
C LEU A 111 0.98 0.71 0.98
N LEU A 112 1.87 0.55 0.00
CA LEU A 112 3.23 1.07 0.09
C LEU A 112 3.25 2.60 0.14
N SER A 113 2.42 3.26 -0.67
CA SER A 113 2.31 4.72 -0.64
C SER A 113 1.74 5.18 0.71
N PHE A 114 0.70 4.52 1.22
CA PHE A 114 0.12 4.85 2.52
C PHE A 114 1.17 4.75 3.64
N VAL A 115 1.82 3.59 3.77
CA VAL A 115 2.75 3.32 4.88
C VAL A 115 4.06 4.11 4.78
N TYR A 116 4.68 4.14 3.60
CA TYR A 116 6.04 4.67 3.48
C TYR A 116 6.11 6.12 2.99
N LEU A 117 5.09 6.58 2.25
CA LEU A 117 5.08 7.93 1.70
C LEU A 117 4.26 8.88 2.57
N TYR A 118 2.98 8.56 2.80
CA TYR A 118 2.05 9.50 3.44
C TYR A 118 2.09 9.48 4.97
N ILE A 119 1.98 8.30 5.63
CA ILE A 119 1.92 8.22 7.11
C ILE A 119 3.03 9.02 7.81
N PRO A 120 4.31 8.95 7.41
CA PRO A 120 5.37 9.63 8.16
C PRO A 120 5.42 11.15 7.97
N ARG A 121 4.56 11.73 7.12
CA ARG A 121 4.74 13.11 6.60
C ARG A 121 3.47 13.96 6.62
N VAL A 122 2.32 13.32 6.76
CA VAL A 122 1.01 13.95 6.60
C VAL A 122 0.14 13.48 7.74
N ASP A 123 -0.72 14.37 8.23
CA ASP A 123 -1.72 14.09 9.25
C ASP A 123 -2.42 12.75 8.98
N PHE A 124 -2.49 11.93 10.02
CA PHE A 124 -3.03 10.58 9.93
C PHE A 124 -4.47 10.55 9.39
N PHE A 125 -5.32 11.52 9.74
CA PHE A 125 -6.71 11.56 9.27
C PHE A 125 -6.77 11.77 7.77
N LEU A 126 -6.04 12.75 7.24
CA LEU A 126 -6.00 13.02 5.80
C LEU A 126 -5.43 11.84 5.02
N THR A 127 -4.37 11.25 5.55
CA THR A 127 -3.72 10.08 4.96
C THR A 127 -4.67 8.88 4.90
N ALA A 128 -5.40 8.61 5.98
CA ALA A 128 -6.40 7.54 6.04
C ALA A 128 -7.60 7.79 5.11
N ILE A 129 -8.08 9.04 5.03
CA ILE A 129 -9.16 9.44 4.10
C ILE A 129 -8.70 9.22 2.65
N LEU A 130 -7.53 9.73 2.27
CA LEU A 130 -7.00 9.55 0.92
C LEU A 130 -6.85 8.06 0.58
N PHE A 131 -6.25 7.28 1.48
CA PHE A 131 -6.08 5.83 1.29
C PHE A 131 -7.41 5.11 1.10
N LEU A 132 -8.36 5.27 2.03
CA LEU A 132 -9.66 4.60 1.94
C LEU A 132 -10.43 5.04 0.70
N MET A 133 -10.36 6.33 0.34
CA MET A 133 -11.06 6.84 -0.82
C MET A 133 -10.53 6.18 -2.09
N VAL A 134 -9.21 6.21 -2.32
CA VAL A 134 -8.57 5.58 -3.49
C VAL A 134 -8.86 4.07 -3.50
N PHE A 135 -8.64 3.40 -2.37
CA PHE A 135 -8.77 1.95 -2.25
C PHE A 135 -10.21 1.49 -2.52
N ILE A 136 -11.19 2.04 -1.80
CA ILE A 136 -12.59 1.66 -1.97
C ILE A 136 -13.07 2.03 -3.38
N MET A 137 -12.70 3.18 -3.94
CA MET A 137 -13.11 3.53 -5.31
C MET A 137 -12.59 2.54 -6.36
N MET A 138 -11.33 2.11 -6.26
CA MET A 138 -10.75 1.15 -7.20
C MET A 138 -11.47 -0.22 -7.17
N PHE A 139 -11.88 -0.68 -5.99
CA PHE A 139 -12.42 -2.05 -5.83
C PHE A 139 -13.94 -2.11 -5.74
N HIS A 140 -14.63 -1.09 -5.26
CA HIS A 140 -16.10 -1.10 -5.11
C HIS A 140 -16.85 -0.72 -6.39
N LEU A 141 -16.23 0.05 -7.28
CA LEU A 141 -16.82 0.38 -8.58
C LEU A 141 -16.84 -0.82 -9.54
N ASN A 142 -16.01 -1.84 -9.31
CA ASN A 142 -15.96 -3.09 -10.08
C ASN A 142 -15.75 -2.93 -11.60
N ASP A 143 -15.16 -1.81 -12.04
CA ASP A 143 -14.84 -1.54 -13.45
C ASP A 143 -13.33 -1.42 -13.63
N THR A 144 -12.74 -2.33 -14.41
CA THR A 144 -11.30 -2.40 -14.66
C THR A 144 -10.75 -1.17 -15.41
N ALA A 145 -11.55 -0.51 -16.27
CA ALA A 145 -11.13 0.71 -16.94
C ALA A 145 -11.09 1.91 -15.98
N VAL A 146 -12.09 2.01 -15.09
CA VAL A 146 -12.10 3.02 -14.02
C VAL A 146 -10.94 2.80 -13.05
N LEU A 147 -10.68 1.56 -12.63
CA LEU A 147 -9.56 1.21 -11.77
C LEU A 147 -8.23 1.70 -12.35
N LYS A 148 -7.96 1.42 -13.65
CA LYS A 148 -6.73 1.87 -14.30
C LYS A 148 -6.60 3.39 -14.30
N LYS A 149 -7.68 4.12 -14.60
CA LYS A 149 -7.68 5.59 -14.60
C LYS A 149 -7.39 6.15 -13.21
N LEU A 150 -8.04 5.62 -12.18
CA LEU A 150 -7.80 6.02 -10.79
C LEU A 150 -6.37 5.67 -10.35
N LEU A 151 -5.83 4.52 -10.78
CA LEU A 151 -4.48 4.09 -10.42
C LEU A 151 -3.42 5.01 -11.01
N TRP A 152 -3.55 5.36 -12.28
CA TRP A 152 -2.65 6.32 -12.92
C TRP A 152 -2.74 7.71 -12.29
N PHE A 153 -3.95 8.15 -11.94
CA PHE A 153 -4.14 9.43 -11.27
C PHE A 153 -3.48 9.45 -9.88
N PHE A 154 -3.69 8.40 -9.09
CA PHE A 154 -3.07 8.25 -7.77
C PHE A 154 -1.54 8.12 -7.86
N LEU A 155 -1.02 7.36 -8.82
CA LEU A 155 0.43 7.29 -9.09
C LEU A 155 1.01 8.66 -9.46
N GLY A 156 0.26 9.50 -10.18
CA GLY A 156 0.64 10.89 -10.44
C GLY A 156 0.77 11.71 -9.16
N GLN A 157 -0.19 11.59 -8.24
CA GLN A 157 -0.16 12.26 -6.93
C GLN A 157 1.02 11.76 -6.07
N ALA A 158 1.21 10.45 -5.98
CA ALA A 158 2.33 9.85 -5.24
C ALA A 158 3.68 10.25 -5.86
N GLY A 159 3.79 10.25 -7.18
CA GLY A 159 4.98 10.67 -7.91
C GLY A 159 5.31 12.14 -7.68
N LEU A 160 4.30 13.02 -7.69
CA LEU A 160 4.48 14.44 -7.36
C LEU A 160 4.96 14.62 -5.91
N MET A 161 4.37 13.92 -4.94
CA MET A 161 4.81 13.96 -3.55
C MET A 161 6.27 13.50 -3.40
N ILE A 162 6.67 12.42 -4.09
CA ILE A 162 8.06 11.95 -4.11
C ILE A 162 8.99 13.00 -4.73
N LEU A 163 8.59 13.63 -5.83
CA LEU A 163 9.39 14.67 -6.49
C LEU A 163 9.59 15.89 -5.58
N LEU A 164 8.53 16.35 -4.90
CA LEU A 164 8.60 17.45 -3.94
C LEU A 164 9.48 17.12 -2.72
N LEU A 165 9.52 15.84 -2.32
CA LEU A 165 10.38 15.37 -1.25
C LEU A 165 11.86 15.36 -1.67
N ILE A 166 12.18 14.78 -2.84
CA ILE A 166 13.56 14.66 -3.34
C ILE A 166 14.16 16.05 -3.62
N THR A 167 13.36 16.98 -4.11
CA THR A 167 13.79 18.35 -4.42
C THR A 167 13.95 19.24 -3.18
N GLY A 168 13.51 18.79 -2.00
CA GLY A 168 13.54 19.61 -0.78
C GLY A 168 12.54 20.77 -0.78
N ILE A 169 11.61 20.81 -1.74
CA ILE A 169 10.60 21.89 -1.81
C ILE A 169 9.69 21.85 -0.58
N MET A 170 9.34 20.66 -0.08
CA MET A 170 8.52 20.50 1.12
C MET A 170 9.15 21.14 2.36
N THR A 171 10.48 21.03 2.51
CA THR A 171 11.22 21.65 3.63
C THR A 171 11.35 23.16 3.48
N SER A 172 11.46 23.65 2.23
CA SER A 172 11.42 25.09 1.98
C SER A 172 10.03 25.67 2.31
N LEU A 173 8.96 24.98 1.92
CA LEU A 173 7.58 25.40 2.18
C LEU A 173 7.23 25.43 3.66
N SER A 174 7.77 24.50 4.47
CA SER A 174 7.53 24.49 5.92
C SER A 174 8.10 25.72 6.64
N SER A 175 8.99 26.46 5.99
CA SER A 175 9.49 27.75 6.52
C SER A 175 8.50 28.90 6.32
N PHE A 176 7.55 28.75 5.39
CA PHE A 176 6.58 29.80 5.03
C PHE A 176 5.15 29.50 5.51
N ALA A 177 4.77 28.21 5.56
CA ALA A 177 3.44 27.79 5.96
C ALA A 177 3.50 26.53 6.84
N PRO A 178 2.67 26.45 7.90
CA PRO A 178 2.58 25.24 8.70
C PRO A 178 1.92 24.11 7.88
N TYR A 179 2.37 22.87 8.13
CA TYR A 179 1.82 21.63 7.55
C TYR A 179 1.65 21.61 6.02
N PRO A 180 2.71 21.87 5.23
CA PRO A 180 2.60 21.86 3.76
C PRO A 180 2.16 20.50 3.19
N GLY A 181 2.51 19.40 3.86
CA GLY A 181 2.09 18.04 3.48
C GLY A 181 0.58 17.83 3.59
N ASP A 182 -0.05 18.42 4.60
CA ASP A 182 -1.48 18.30 4.86
C ASP A 182 -2.29 19.10 3.84
N VAL A 183 -1.87 20.33 3.56
CA VAL A 183 -2.48 21.17 2.53
C VAL A 183 -2.38 20.50 1.16
N LEU A 184 -1.22 19.96 0.81
CA LEU A 184 -1.03 19.24 -0.45
C LEU A 184 -1.92 18.00 -0.54
N THR A 185 -2.03 17.24 0.56
CA THR A 185 -2.87 16.04 0.62
C THR A 185 -4.35 16.39 0.53
N LEU A 186 -4.78 17.52 1.12
CA LEU A 186 -6.14 18.02 0.96
C LEU A 186 -6.44 18.36 -0.51
N ILE A 187 -5.50 19.01 -1.22
CA ILE A 187 -5.60 19.24 -2.67
C ILE A 187 -5.68 17.91 -3.43
N TYR A 188 -4.92 16.88 -3.02
CA TYR A 188 -5.01 15.55 -3.62
C TYR A 188 -6.38 14.91 -3.41
N ILE A 189 -6.96 15.02 -2.21
CA ILE A 189 -8.32 14.52 -1.94
C ILE A 189 -9.34 15.25 -2.81
N ILE A 190 -9.32 16.59 -2.85
CA ILE A 190 -10.26 17.40 -3.64
C ILE A 190 -10.15 17.08 -5.13
N SER A 191 -8.92 17.02 -5.66
CA SER A 191 -8.68 16.69 -7.06
C SER A 191 -9.10 15.26 -7.41
N LEU A 192 -8.90 14.30 -6.49
CA LEU A 192 -9.35 12.92 -6.64
C LEU A 192 -10.88 12.82 -6.66
N ILE A 193 -11.58 13.55 -5.79
CA ILE A 193 -13.05 13.63 -5.79
C ILE A 193 -13.53 14.17 -7.14
N GLY A 194 -12.97 15.29 -7.60
CA GLY A 194 -13.32 15.89 -8.90
C GLY A 194 -13.08 14.92 -10.06
N PHE A 195 -11.94 14.24 -10.07
CA PHE A 195 -11.62 13.23 -11.07
C PHE A 195 -12.56 12.02 -11.02
N ALA A 196 -12.91 11.53 -9.83
CA ALA A 196 -13.85 10.43 -9.65
C ALA A 196 -15.24 10.76 -10.20
N PHE A 197 -15.73 11.98 -9.96
CA PHE A 197 -16.98 12.45 -10.56
C PHE A 197 -16.92 12.52 -12.08
N PHE A 198 -15.79 12.96 -12.65
CA PHE A 198 -15.57 12.99 -14.09
C PHE A 198 -15.60 11.58 -14.70
N VAL A 199 -14.87 10.62 -14.11
CA VAL A 199 -14.81 9.24 -14.60
C VAL A 199 -16.16 8.52 -14.45
N CYS A 200 -16.93 8.83 -13.40
CA CYS A 200 -18.25 8.24 -13.16
C CYS A 200 -19.39 8.96 -13.89
N LYS A 201 -19.13 10.03 -14.66
CA LYS A 201 -20.18 10.86 -15.28
C LYS A 201 -21.10 10.05 -16.19
N GLY A 202 -20.58 9.02 -16.88
CA GLY A 202 -21.34 8.22 -17.84
C GLY A 202 -22.22 7.10 -17.26
N ASN A 203 -22.08 6.74 -15.98
CA ASN A 203 -22.80 5.59 -15.40
C ASN A 203 -23.53 5.98 -14.10
N GLN A 204 -24.86 5.89 -14.11
CA GLN A 204 -25.71 6.24 -12.97
C GLN A 204 -25.45 5.34 -11.74
N GLU A 205 -25.11 4.07 -11.96
CA GLU A 205 -24.76 3.14 -10.89
C GLU A 205 -23.47 3.57 -10.19
N HIS A 206 -22.43 3.91 -10.97
CA HIS A 206 -21.15 4.37 -10.43
C HIS A 206 -21.33 5.65 -9.60
N ARG A 207 -22.18 6.59 -10.03
CA ARG A 207 -22.47 7.81 -9.25
C ARG A 207 -23.15 7.53 -7.92
N ARG A 208 -24.06 6.56 -7.86
CA ARG A 208 -24.72 6.16 -6.60
C ARG A 208 -23.69 5.55 -5.64
N LYS A 209 -22.89 4.60 -6.14
CA LYS A 209 -21.79 3.99 -5.40
C LYS A 209 -20.78 5.04 -4.91
N LEU A 210 -20.41 6.01 -5.75
CA LEU A 210 -19.45 7.05 -5.40
C LEU A 210 -19.87 7.84 -4.15
N LYS A 211 -21.16 8.18 -4.00
CA LYS A 211 -21.63 8.88 -2.80
C LYS A 211 -21.42 8.06 -1.54
N THR A 212 -21.75 6.77 -1.58
CA THR A 212 -21.53 5.84 -0.46
C THR A 212 -20.04 5.70 -0.17
N ILE A 213 -19.21 5.58 -1.21
CA ILE A 213 -17.75 5.47 -1.06
C ILE A 213 -17.18 6.72 -0.37
N LEU A 214 -17.57 7.92 -0.82
CA LEU A 214 -17.10 9.17 -0.22
C LEU A 214 -17.53 9.30 1.25
N ALA A 215 -18.78 8.96 1.56
CA ALA A 215 -19.27 8.99 2.93
C ALA A 215 -18.48 8.03 3.84
N VAL A 216 -18.29 6.78 3.43
CA VAL A 216 -17.55 5.78 4.21
C VAL A 216 -16.08 6.17 4.35
N ALA A 217 -15.42 6.55 3.26
CA ALA A 217 -14.00 6.88 3.27
C ALA A 217 -13.66 8.12 4.12
N ILE A 218 -14.61 9.05 4.29
CA ILE A 218 -14.43 10.26 5.11
C ILE A 218 -14.85 10.00 6.57
N LEU A 219 -16.04 9.42 6.78
CA LEU A 219 -16.58 9.24 8.12
C LEU A 219 -15.80 8.20 8.92
N SER A 220 -15.34 7.11 8.29
CA SER A 220 -14.67 6.02 9.02
C SER A 220 -13.37 6.48 9.68
N PRO A 221 -12.42 7.15 9.00
CA PRO A 221 -11.22 7.66 9.65
C PRO A 221 -11.49 8.71 10.72
N ILE A 222 -12.48 9.60 10.51
CA ILE A 222 -12.82 10.63 11.48
C ILE A 222 -13.36 9.99 12.77
N ILE A 223 -14.36 9.12 12.66
CA ILE A 223 -14.97 8.46 13.82
C ILE A 223 -13.94 7.61 14.56
N ILE A 224 -13.23 6.74 13.84
CA ILE A 224 -12.23 5.85 14.45
C ILE A 224 -11.08 6.66 15.04
N GLY A 225 -10.55 7.63 14.31
CA GLY A 225 -9.45 8.46 14.78
C GLY A 225 -9.80 9.26 16.04
N VAL A 226 -11.00 9.84 16.10
CA VAL A 226 -11.46 10.56 17.31
C VAL A 226 -11.61 9.61 18.50
N ILE A 227 -12.21 8.43 18.31
CA ILE A 227 -12.32 7.42 19.38
C ILE A 227 -10.93 7.02 19.90
N PHE A 228 -10.00 6.71 19.00
CA PHE A 228 -8.67 6.27 19.38
C PHE A 228 -7.87 7.37 20.09
N LYS A 229 -7.86 8.59 19.56
CA LYS A 229 -7.08 9.69 20.15
C LYS A 229 -7.69 10.21 21.46
N TYR A 230 -8.99 10.48 21.50
CA TYR A 230 -9.60 11.21 22.62
C TYR A 230 -10.26 10.31 23.67
N LEU A 231 -10.78 9.13 23.28
CA LEU A 231 -11.38 8.21 24.25
C LEU A 231 -10.38 7.18 24.77
N LEU A 232 -9.51 6.66 23.88
CA LEU A 232 -8.52 5.64 24.24
C LEU A 232 -7.12 6.20 24.50
N LEU A 233 -6.91 7.51 24.28
CA LEU A 233 -5.63 8.20 24.50
C LEU A 233 -4.45 7.57 23.74
N VAL A 234 -4.73 7.01 22.56
CA VAL A 234 -3.71 6.42 21.68
C VAL A 234 -3.10 7.52 20.82
N PRO A 235 -1.76 7.72 20.86
CA PRO A 235 -1.10 8.72 20.02
C PRO A 235 -1.21 8.34 18.55
N MET A 236 -1.42 9.35 17.70
CA MET A 236 -1.50 9.12 16.25
C MET A 236 -0.09 9.02 15.64
N PRO A 237 0.09 8.23 14.55
CA PRO A 237 1.42 8.04 13.93
C PRO A 237 2.10 9.33 13.50
N PHE A 238 1.32 10.28 12.97
CA PHE A 238 1.76 11.61 12.62
C PHE A 238 0.60 12.58 12.89
N GLU A 239 0.88 13.60 13.69
CA GLU A 239 -0.08 14.61 14.11
C GLU A 239 0.19 15.90 13.33
N GLY A 240 -0.81 16.38 12.61
CA GLY A 240 -0.71 17.59 11.80
C GLY A 240 -1.91 18.49 11.99
N MET A 241 -2.29 19.17 10.91
CA MET A 241 -3.30 20.22 10.90
C MET A 241 -4.67 19.77 11.42
N VAL A 242 -5.13 18.57 11.08
CA VAL A 242 -6.48 18.10 11.50
C VAL A 242 -6.47 17.75 12.97
N VAL A 243 -5.42 17.07 13.41
CA VAL A 243 -5.23 16.72 14.81
C VAL A 243 -5.13 17.97 15.69
N GLU A 244 -4.35 18.98 15.29
CA GLU A 244 -4.22 20.23 16.04
C GLU A 244 -5.56 20.97 16.16
N LEU A 245 -6.33 21.01 15.07
CA LEU A 245 -7.67 21.58 15.09
C LEU A 245 -8.60 20.84 16.06
N LEU A 246 -8.55 19.51 16.08
CA LEU A 246 -9.36 18.69 16.99
C LEU A 246 -8.91 18.85 18.45
N ASP A 247 -7.61 18.98 18.69
CA ASP A 247 -7.06 19.23 20.04
C ASP A 247 -7.54 20.59 20.57
N LEU A 248 -7.58 21.62 19.72
CA LEU A 248 -8.12 22.92 20.08
C LEU A 248 -9.62 22.88 20.39
N ILE A 249 -10.39 22.02 19.72
CA ILE A 249 -11.83 21.85 19.98
C ILE A 249 -12.08 21.05 21.26
N TRP A 250 -11.26 20.04 21.54
CA TRP A 250 -11.48 19.14 22.67
C TRP A 250 -10.97 19.70 24.00
N TYR A 251 -9.84 20.41 23.97
CA TYR A 251 -9.19 20.95 25.16
C TYR A 251 -9.36 22.47 25.34
N GLY A 252 -9.84 23.18 24.32
CA GLY A 252 -10.14 24.62 24.38
C GLY A 252 -11.50 24.91 24.99
#